data_AF-A0A497NBD4-F1
#
_entry.id   AF-A0A497NBD4-F1
#
_cell.length_a   1.000
_cell.length_b   1.000
_cell.length_c   1.000
_cell.angle_alpha   90.00
_cell.angle_beta   90.00
_cell.angle_gamma   90.00
#
_symmetry.space_group_name_H-M   'P 1'
#
loop_
_entity.id
_entity.type
_entity.pdbx_description
1 polymer ?
#
loop_
_entity_poly.entity_id
_entity_poly.type
_entity_poly.pdbx_seq_one_letter_code
_entity_poly.pdbx_strand_id
1 'polypeptide(L)'
;MLTSKTRIVAAAAVFIALSALFELLPKPRVPWGMSIDFVAVPVLLAFFLFGVRCALIVSFGMFIILNFIGFFPPVGAIMKLAATLPMFLIPALLLYTPLGGKDRSPQVFSSPLKMLIAAALAITVRCIAMVILNYYWAIPIFATVFFGISFEEFFEKQFGGAIWAFIWYVASMNLTQGIIDVAVSWAVAFKGRLASLLAGQP
;
A
#
# COMPACT_ATOMS: atom_id res chain seq x y z
N MET A 1 27.04 -0.87 -11.09
CA MET A 1 27.83 0.31 -10.67
C MET A 1 27.06 1.01 -9.56
N LEU A 2 27.77 1.34 -8.48
CA LEU A 2 27.29 1.79 -7.16
C LEU A 2 25.99 2.63 -7.15
N THR A 3 24.85 2.07 -6.73
CA THR A 3 23.80 2.90 -6.11
C THR A 3 24.33 3.29 -4.73
N SER A 4 25.07 4.40 -4.67
CA SER A 4 25.66 4.88 -3.42
C SER A 4 24.55 4.94 -2.36
N LYS A 5 24.87 4.55 -1.12
CA LYS A 5 23.90 4.56 0.00
C LYS A 5 23.17 5.91 0.08
N THR A 6 23.85 7.00 -0.28
CA THR A 6 23.31 8.35 -0.41
C THR A 6 22.14 8.45 -1.40
N ARG A 7 22.23 7.83 -2.59
CA ARG A 7 21.14 7.83 -3.57
C ARG A 7 19.88 7.13 -3.03
N ILE A 8 20.03 6.01 -2.33
CA ILE A 8 18.89 5.29 -1.72
C ILE A 8 18.25 6.13 -0.62
N VAL A 9 19.06 6.76 0.24
CA VAL A 9 18.55 7.64 1.30
C VAL A 9 17.82 8.85 0.72
N ALA A 10 18.39 9.51 -0.29
CA ALA A 10 17.75 10.65 -0.96
C ALA A 10 16.43 10.25 -1.64
N ALA A 11 16.42 9.15 -2.38
CA ALA A 11 15.21 8.63 -3.02
C ALA A 11 14.13 8.26 -1.98
N ALA A 12 14.54 7.62 -0.88
CA ALA A 12 13.61 7.27 0.19
C ALA A 12 12.97 8.52 0.82
N ALA A 13 13.77 9.55 1.12
CA ALA A 13 13.26 10.82 1.66
C ALA A 13 12.25 11.48 0.71
N VAL A 14 12.55 11.51 -0.59
CA VAL A 14 11.65 12.04 -1.63
C VAL A 14 10.34 11.24 -1.68
N PHE A 15 10.41 9.91 -1.70
CA PHE A 15 9.21 9.07 -1.75
C PHE A 15 8.36 9.17 -0.47
N ILE A 16 8.99 9.28 0.69
CA ILE A 16 8.29 9.54 1.96
C ILE A 16 7.55 10.88 1.90
N ALA A 17 8.21 11.94 1.40
CA ALA A 17 7.58 13.25 1.24
C ALA A 17 6.43 13.23 0.22
N LEU A 18 6.56 12.48 -0.88
CA LEU A 18 5.48 12.26 -1.84
C LEU A 18 4.28 11.54 -1.22
N SER A 19 4.51 10.49 -0.43
CA SER A 19 3.43 9.80 0.31
C SER A 19 2.72 10.76 1.25
N ALA A 20 3.46 11.66 1.91
CA ALA A 20 2.89 12.70 2.78
C ALA A 20 2.04 13.69 1.99
N LEU A 21 2.53 14.17 0.84
CA LEU A 21 1.78 15.07 -0.04
C LEU A 21 0.47 14.43 -0.52
N PHE A 22 0.51 13.17 -0.94
CA PHE A 22 -0.69 12.44 -1.35
C PHE A 22 -1.67 12.17 -0.19
N GLU A 23 -1.21 12.15 1.06
CA GLU A 23 -2.13 12.06 2.20
C GLU A 23 -2.95 13.35 2.37
N LEU A 24 -2.31 14.49 2.17
CA LEU A 24 -2.90 15.82 2.37
C LEU A 24 -3.88 16.22 1.26
N LEU A 25 -3.89 15.53 0.12
CA LEU A 25 -4.86 15.78 -0.93
C LEU A 25 -6.29 15.52 -0.45
N PRO A 26 -7.27 16.37 -0.82
CA PRO A 26 -8.66 16.16 -0.48
C PRO A 26 -9.17 14.88 -1.14
N LYS A 27 -9.79 14.01 -0.34
CA LYS A 27 -10.30 12.71 -0.80
C LYS A 27 -11.52 12.29 -0.01
N PRO A 28 -12.51 11.65 -0.66
CA PRO A 28 -13.68 11.11 0.03
C PRO A 28 -13.23 9.98 0.96
N ARG A 29 -13.73 10.02 2.20
CA ARG A 29 -13.49 9.00 3.23
C ARG A 29 -14.83 8.40 3.65
N VAL A 30 -14.84 7.09 3.83
CA VAL A 30 -15.97 6.39 4.46
C VAL A 30 -15.96 6.71 5.97
N PRO A 31 -17.05 6.46 6.71
CA PRO A 31 -17.19 6.91 8.10
C PRO A 31 -16.06 6.48 9.04
N TRP A 32 -15.43 5.32 8.80
CA TRP A 32 -14.29 4.82 9.58
C TRP A 32 -12.92 5.08 8.91
N GLY A 33 -12.83 6.11 8.06
CA GLY A 33 -11.58 6.69 7.59
C GLY A 33 -10.93 6.05 6.35
N MET A 34 -11.46 4.94 5.84
CA MET A 34 -10.95 4.33 4.59
C MET A 34 -11.21 5.26 3.40
N SER A 35 -10.20 5.42 2.54
CA SER A 35 -10.28 6.22 1.32
C SER A 35 -9.41 5.63 0.23
N ILE A 36 -9.68 6.06 -1.01
CA ILE A 36 -8.83 5.78 -2.15
C ILE A 36 -7.85 6.94 -2.33
N ASP A 37 -6.55 6.64 -2.44
CA ASP A 37 -5.49 7.64 -2.62
C ASP A 37 -4.25 7.09 -3.33
N PHE A 38 -3.19 7.89 -3.40
CA PHE A 38 -1.92 7.50 -4.03
C PHE A 38 -0.78 7.35 -3.00
N VAL A 39 -1.10 7.22 -1.71
CA VAL A 39 -0.10 7.25 -0.64
C VAL A 39 0.87 6.06 -0.71
N ALA A 40 0.41 4.91 -1.18
CA ALA A 40 1.25 3.71 -1.34
C ALA A 40 2.06 3.69 -2.66
N VAL A 41 1.73 4.53 -3.65
CA VAL A 41 2.42 4.56 -4.95
C VAL A 41 3.94 4.80 -4.80
N PRO A 42 4.42 5.77 -4.00
CA PRO A 42 5.86 5.95 -3.78
C PRO A 42 6.55 4.74 -3.15
N VAL A 43 5.86 3.94 -2.32
CA VAL A 43 6.41 2.71 -1.73
C VAL A 43 6.63 1.63 -2.80
N LEU A 44 5.65 1.44 -3.68
CA LEU A 44 5.76 0.47 -4.77
C LEU A 44 6.79 0.92 -5.82
N LEU A 45 6.90 2.22 -6.09
CA LEU A 45 8.00 2.77 -6.90
C LEU A 45 9.36 2.49 -6.28
N ALA A 46 9.51 2.70 -4.97
CA ALA A 46 10.75 2.37 -4.26
C ALA A 46 11.10 0.88 -4.40
N PHE A 47 10.11 -0.01 -4.37
CA PHE A 47 10.31 -1.44 -4.62
C PHE A 47 10.79 -1.72 -6.05
N PHE A 48 10.09 -1.21 -7.08
CA PHE A 48 10.46 -1.49 -8.47
C PHE A 48 11.82 -0.92 -8.86
N LEU A 49 12.21 0.22 -8.29
CA LEU A 49 13.44 0.93 -8.67
C LEU A 49 14.65 0.54 -7.83
N PHE A 50 14.46 0.33 -6.52
CA PHE A 50 15.56 0.14 -5.56
C PHE A 50 15.45 -1.14 -4.72
N GLY A 51 14.39 -1.92 -4.91
CA GLY A 51 14.16 -3.19 -4.23
C GLY A 51 13.57 -3.08 -2.82
N VAL A 52 13.46 -4.23 -2.16
CA VAL A 52 12.71 -4.43 -0.90
C VAL A 52 13.19 -3.54 0.23
N ARG A 53 14.51 -3.36 0.37
CA ARG A 53 15.09 -2.58 1.46
C ARG A 53 14.66 -1.12 1.40
N CYS A 54 14.68 -0.52 0.21
CA CYS A 54 14.22 0.86 0.02
C CYS A 54 12.70 0.96 0.25
N ALA A 55 11.93 0.03 -0.29
CA ALA A 55 10.48 -0.02 -0.06
C ALA A 55 10.11 -0.11 1.42
N LEU A 56 10.83 -0.92 2.21
CA LEU A 56 10.65 -0.99 3.66
C LEU A 56 10.93 0.35 4.34
N ILE A 57 12.05 1.02 4.01
CA ILE A 57 12.38 2.34 4.56
C ILE A 57 11.27 3.35 4.23
N VAL A 58 10.81 3.39 2.97
CA VAL A 58 9.74 4.30 2.54
C VAL A 58 8.42 3.96 3.22
N SER A 59 8.06 2.68 3.33
CA SER A 59 6.84 2.21 4.00
C SER A 59 6.81 2.57 5.48
N PHE A 60 7.94 2.40 6.20
CA PHE A 60 8.04 2.81 7.60
C PHE A 60 8.13 4.32 7.78
N GLY A 61 8.82 5.04 6.89
CA GLY A 61 8.84 6.50 6.90
C GLY A 61 7.46 7.10 6.65
N MET A 62 6.70 6.54 5.69
CA MET A 62 5.29 6.82 5.46
C MET A 62 4.50 6.58 6.74
N PHE A 63 4.61 5.40 7.35
CA PHE A 63 3.92 5.09 8.62
C PHE A 63 4.21 6.15 9.70
N ILE A 64 5.47 6.54 9.90
CA ILE A 64 5.85 7.55 10.89
C ILE A 64 5.18 8.88 10.57
N ILE A 65 5.30 9.39 9.34
CA ILE A 65 4.71 10.69 8.97
C ILE A 65 3.18 10.67 9.09
N LEU A 66 2.51 9.59 8.67
CA LEU A 66 1.07 9.47 8.78
C LEU A 66 0.57 9.49 10.22
N ASN A 67 1.41 9.17 11.22
CA ASN A 67 1.02 9.37 12.62
C ASN A 67 0.89 10.84 13.02
N PHE A 68 1.52 11.77 12.28
CA PHE A 68 1.46 13.20 12.55
C PHE A 68 0.46 13.94 11.68
N ILE A 69 0.28 13.51 10.41
CA ILE A 69 -0.54 14.25 9.43
C ILE A 69 -1.76 13.48 8.93
N GLY A 70 -1.84 12.18 9.22
CA GLY A 70 -2.89 11.31 8.71
C GLY A 70 -4.21 11.48 9.44
N PHE A 71 -5.28 10.93 8.85
CA PHE A 71 -6.58 10.89 9.49
C PHE A 71 -6.62 9.86 10.63
N PHE A 72 -7.06 10.30 11.81
CA PHE A 72 -7.20 9.49 13.03
C PHE A 72 -5.98 8.60 13.39
N PRO A 73 -4.80 9.21 13.65
CA PRO A 73 -3.63 8.48 14.16
C PRO A 73 -3.88 7.87 15.54
N PRO A 74 -3.29 6.71 15.88
CA PRO A 74 -2.39 5.90 15.05
C PRO A 74 -3.12 4.90 14.13
N VAL A 75 -4.46 4.78 14.26
CA VAL A 75 -5.26 3.76 13.57
C VAL A 75 -5.08 3.85 12.06
N GLY A 76 -5.26 5.05 11.48
CA GLY A 76 -5.10 5.25 10.04
C GLY A 76 -3.71 4.87 9.53
N ALA A 77 -2.66 5.22 10.28
CA ALA A 77 -1.28 4.92 9.92
C ALA A 77 -0.99 3.40 9.94
N ILE A 78 -1.43 2.70 10.98
CA ILE A 78 -1.29 1.23 11.10
C ILE A 78 -2.02 0.53 9.95
N MET A 79 -3.27 0.94 9.69
CA MET A 79 -4.08 0.38 8.61
C MET A 79 -3.42 0.59 7.24
N LYS A 80 -2.87 1.78 6.98
CA LYS A 80 -2.16 2.06 5.73
C LYS A 80 -0.90 1.22 5.59
N LEU A 81 -0.10 1.08 6.65
CA LEU A 81 1.08 0.23 6.66
C LEU A 81 0.71 -1.23 6.35
N ALA A 82 -0.25 -1.78 7.09
CA ALA A 82 -0.70 -3.15 6.94
C ALA A 82 -1.30 -3.44 5.54
N ALA A 83 -2.00 -2.48 4.94
CA ALA A 83 -2.50 -2.58 3.57
C ALA A 83 -1.38 -2.55 2.52
N THR A 84 -0.30 -1.83 2.79
CA THR A 84 0.81 -1.57 1.84
C THR A 84 1.85 -2.68 1.86
N LEU A 85 2.14 -3.29 3.02
CA LEU A 85 3.16 -4.33 3.15
C LEU A 85 2.96 -5.51 2.18
N PRO A 86 1.77 -6.12 2.04
CA PRO A 86 1.56 -7.20 1.08
C PRO A 86 1.86 -6.79 -0.37
N MET A 87 1.61 -5.52 -0.72
CA MET A 87 1.71 -5.01 -2.08
C MET A 87 3.13 -5.06 -2.66
N PHE A 88 4.17 -5.09 -1.82
CA PHE A 88 5.54 -5.26 -2.28
C PHE A 88 6.24 -6.48 -1.65
N LEU A 89 5.86 -6.93 -0.44
CA LEU A 89 6.46 -8.11 0.16
C LEU A 89 6.05 -9.40 -0.55
N ILE A 90 4.79 -9.53 -1.01
CA ILE A 90 4.39 -10.72 -1.77
C ILE A 90 5.15 -10.80 -3.11
N PRO A 91 5.20 -9.74 -3.95
CA PRO A 91 6.06 -9.73 -5.13
C PRO A 91 7.53 -10.01 -4.80
N ALA A 92 8.05 -9.48 -3.69
CA ALA A 92 9.42 -9.74 -3.24
C ALA A 92 9.66 -11.22 -2.91
N LEU A 93 8.73 -11.89 -2.24
CA LEU A 93 8.82 -13.33 -1.97
C LEU A 93 8.78 -14.13 -3.28
N LEU A 94 7.95 -13.72 -4.25
CA LEU A 94 7.87 -14.35 -5.56
C LEU A 94 9.18 -14.23 -6.36
N LEU A 95 10.06 -13.28 -6.04
CA LEU A 95 11.40 -13.21 -6.63
C LEU A 95 12.28 -14.45 -6.32
N TYR A 96 11.93 -15.21 -5.27
CA TYR A 96 12.62 -16.45 -4.90
C TYR A 96 11.93 -17.71 -5.46
N THR A 97 10.87 -17.54 -6.24
CA THR A 97 10.15 -18.61 -6.94
C THR A 97 10.51 -18.60 -8.43
N PRO A 98 10.04 -19.55 -9.25
CA PRO A 98 10.27 -19.53 -10.70
C PRO A 98 9.81 -18.25 -11.42
N LEU A 99 8.91 -17.46 -10.81
CA LEU A 99 8.48 -16.16 -11.35
C LEU A 99 9.58 -15.10 -11.31
N GLY A 100 10.52 -15.20 -10.37
CA GLY A 100 11.54 -14.19 -10.06
C GLY A 100 12.66 -14.01 -11.09
N GLY A 101 12.79 -14.94 -12.03
CA GLY A 101 13.90 -14.95 -12.98
C GLY A 101 15.26 -15.22 -12.32
N LYS A 102 16.33 -15.17 -13.11
CA LYS A 102 17.69 -15.52 -12.64
C LYS A 102 18.26 -14.50 -11.66
N ASP A 103 17.99 -13.22 -11.90
CA ASP A 103 18.62 -12.11 -11.16
C ASP A 103 17.86 -11.73 -9.87
N ARG A 104 16.71 -12.37 -9.61
CA ARG A 104 15.83 -12.11 -8.45
C ARG A 104 15.54 -10.61 -8.27
N SER A 105 15.33 -9.94 -9.40
CA SER A 105 15.25 -8.49 -9.48
C SER A 105 13.79 -8.07 -9.71
N PRO A 106 13.27 -7.02 -9.04
CA PRO A 106 11.93 -6.49 -9.29
C PRO A 106 11.64 -6.15 -10.77
N GLN A 107 12.68 -5.94 -11.57
CA GLN A 107 12.65 -5.69 -13.01
C GLN A 107 12.00 -6.84 -13.79
N VAL A 108 11.94 -8.06 -13.23
CA VAL A 108 11.21 -9.19 -13.82
C VAL A 108 9.71 -8.88 -13.97
N PHE A 109 9.17 -7.99 -13.14
CA PHE A 109 7.79 -7.53 -13.19
C PHE A 109 7.54 -6.46 -14.25
N SER A 110 8.54 -6.08 -15.06
CA SER A 110 8.30 -5.32 -16.30
C SER A 110 7.41 -6.09 -17.28
N SER A 111 7.38 -7.43 -17.18
CA SER A 111 6.42 -8.27 -17.90
C SER A 111 5.00 -8.12 -17.31
N PRO A 112 4.00 -7.68 -18.09
CA PRO A 112 2.63 -7.49 -17.60
C PRO A 112 2.02 -8.76 -16.99
N LEU A 113 2.28 -9.93 -17.57
CA LEU A 113 1.75 -11.20 -17.07
C LEU A 113 2.32 -11.56 -15.70
N LYS A 114 3.64 -11.41 -15.51
CA LYS A 114 4.27 -11.67 -14.21
C LYS A 114 3.82 -10.67 -13.15
N MET A 115 3.65 -9.40 -13.53
CA MET A 115 3.08 -8.39 -12.66
C MET A 115 1.64 -8.72 -12.27
N LEU A 116 0.81 -9.16 -13.22
CA LEU A 116 -0.57 -9.54 -12.96
C LEU A 116 -0.67 -10.65 -11.93
N ILE A 117 0.14 -11.72 -12.09
CA ILE A 117 0.17 -12.85 -11.14
C ILE A 117 0.61 -12.37 -9.75
N ALA A 118 1.69 -11.58 -9.68
CA ALA A 118 2.20 -11.06 -8.42
C ALA A 118 1.20 -10.11 -7.73
N ALA A 119 0.55 -9.23 -8.49
CA ALA A 119 -0.46 -8.30 -8.01
C ALA A 119 -1.70 -9.04 -7.50
N ALA A 120 -2.18 -10.06 -8.22
CA ALA A 120 -3.35 -10.84 -7.79
C ALA A 120 -3.13 -11.48 -6.41
N LEU A 121 -1.96 -12.08 -6.19
CA LEU A 121 -1.59 -12.65 -4.89
C LEU A 121 -1.44 -11.59 -3.81
N ALA A 122 -0.74 -10.48 -4.11
CA ALA A 122 -0.53 -9.39 -3.18
C ALA A 122 -1.84 -8.74 -2.72
N ILE A 123 -2.76 -8.48 -3.66
CA ILE A 123 -4.07 -7.89 -3.41
C ILE A 123 -4.94 -8.86 -2.62
N THR A 124 -4.89 -10.16 -2.91
CA THR A 124 -5.63 -11.17 -2.13
C THR A 124 -5.21 -11.16 -0.66
N VAL A 125 -3.90 -11.18 -0.40
CA VAL A 125 -3.36 -11.11 0.98
C VAL A 125 -3.75 -9.79 1.64
N ARG A 126 -3.68 -8.67 0.92
CA ARG A 126 -4.15 -7.36 1.40
C ARG A 126 -5.64 -7.41 1.78
N CYS A 127 -6.51 -7.91 0.92
CA CYS A 127 -7.95 -7.96 1.19
C CYS A 127 -8.26 -8.79 2.45
N ILE A 128 -7.62 -9.96 2.60
CA ILE A 128 -7.78 -10.79 3.80
C ILE A 128 -7.32 -10.03 5.05
N ALA A 129 -6.10 -9.48 5.02
CA ALA A 129 -5.56 -8.72 6.15
C ALA A 129 -6.44 -7.52 6.51
N MET A 130 -6.98 -6.82 5.51
CA MET A 130 -7.79 -5.62 5.72
C MET A 130 -9.19 -5.95 6.21
N VAL A 131 -9.79 -7.06 5.80
CA VAL A 131 -11.05 -7.54 6.40
C VAL A 131 -10.84 -7.82 7.88
N ILE A 132 -9.80 -8.57 8.25
CA ILE A 132 -9.50 -8.91 9.64
C ILE A 132 -9.23 -7.65 10.47
N LEU A 133 -8.33 -6.78 10.00
CA LEU A 133 -7.96 -5.57 10.76
C LEU A 133 -9.08 -4.53 10.80
N ASN A 134 -9.93 -4.41 9.77
CA ASN A 134 -11.10 -3.53 9.90
C ASN A 134 -12.08 -4.07 10.94
N TYR A 135 -12.30 -5.38 10.99
CA TYR A 135 -13.27 -6.00 11.90
C TYR A 135 -12.83 -5.92 13.37
N TYR A 136 -11.57 -6.27 13.65
CA TYR A 136 -11.09 -6.38 15.03
C TYR A 136 -10.35 -5.14 15.55
N TRP A 137 -9.89 -4.25 14.67
CA TRP A 137 -9.08 -3.10 15.07
C TRP A 137 -9.72 -1.78 14.68
N ALA A 138 -9.88 -1.49 13.38
CA ALA A 138 -10.28 -0.15 12.96
C ALA A 138 -11.71 0.21 13.39
N ILE A 139 -12.70 -0.63 13.04
CA ILE A 139 -14.11 -0.32 13.29
C ILE A 139 -14.42 -0.27 14.79
N PRO A 140 -13.99 -1.23 15.64
CA PRO A 140 -14.24 -1.13 17.08
C PRO A 140 -13.72 0.17 17.70
N ILE A 141 -12.50 0.58 17.33
CA ILE A 141 -11.90 1.83 17.83
C ILE A 141 -12.65 3.05 17.28
N PHE A 142 -13.00 3.08 15.99
CA PHE A 142 -13.78 4.19 15.43
C PHE A 142 -15.17 4.28 16.05
N ALA A 143 -15.89 3.17 16.16
CA ALA A 143 -17.23 3.15 16.75
C ALA A 143 -17.22 3.72 18.18
N THR A 144 -16.30 3.23 19.02
CA THR A 144 -16.27 3.58 20.44
C THR A 144 -15.60 4.92 20.73
N VAL A 145 -14.45 5.21 20.13
CA VAL A 145 -13.65 6.41 20.42
C VAL A 145 -14.09 7.61 19.60
N PHE A 146 -14.42 7.41 18.32
CA PHE A 146 -14.77 8.53 17.42
C PHE A 146 -16.26 8.83 17.42
N PHE A 147 -17.12 7.80 17.38
CA PHE A 147 -18.58 7.97 17.34
C PHE A 147 -19.27 7.84 18.70
N GLY A 148 -18.61 7.28 19.71
CA GLY A 148 -19.19 7.08 21.04
C GLY A 148 -20.31 6.04 21.09
N ILE A 149 -20.36 5.11 20.14
CA ILE A 149 -21.37 4.04 20.04
C ILE A 149 -20.74 2.66 20.17
N SER A 150 -21.55 1.63 20.42
CA SER A 150 -21.04 0.26 20.46
C SER A 150 -20.62 -0.24 19.07
N PHE A 151 -19.77 -1.27 19.04
CA PHE A 151 -19.37 -1.92 17.79
C PHE A 151 -20.60 -2.48 17.05
N GLU A 152 -21.51 -3.11 17.78
CA GLU A 152 -22.73 -3.72 17.24
C GLU A 152 -23.65 -2.66 16.62
N GLU A 153 -23.83 -1.52 17.28
CA GLU A 153 -24.64 -0.43 16.76
C GLU A 153 -24.02 0.17 15.49
N PHE A 154 -22.69 0.38 15.47
CA PHE A 154 -22.00 0.84 14.27
C PHE A 154 -22.13 -0.18 13.14
N PHE A 155 -21.93 -1.47 13.44
CA PHE A 155 -21.99 -2.54 12.47
C PHE A 155 -23.39 -2.69 11.87
N GLU A 156 -24.43 -2.57 12.69
CA GLU A 156 -25.82 -2.55 12.25
C GLU A 156 -26.10 -1.36 11.34
N LYS A 157 -25.70 -0.14 11.74
CA LYS A 157 -25.94 1.08 10.95
C LYS A 157 -25.21 1.07 9.60
N GLN A 158 -24.01 0.52 9.53
CA GLN A 158 -23.19 0.55 8.32
C GLN A 158 -23.39 -0.66 7.40
N PHE A 159 -23.68 -1.84 7.97
CA PHE A 159 -23.72 -3.11 7.23
C PHE A 159 -25.02 -3.91 7.43
N GLY A 160 -26.00 -3.37 8.17
CA GLY A 160 -27.28 -4.06 8.45
C GLY A 160 -27.11 -5.36 9.22
N GLY A 161 -26.07 -5.46 10.05
CA GLY A 161 -25.76 -6.67 10.83
C GLY A 161 -25.15 -7.80 10.00
N ALA A 162 -24.99 -7.62 8.68
CA ALA A 162 -24.56 -8.68 7.78
C ALA A 162 -23.04 -8.72 7.62
N ILE A 163 -22.40 -9.78 8.15
CA ILE A 163 -20.95 -10.00 8.01
C ILE A 163 -20.49 -10.03 6.55
N TRP A 164 -21.31 -10.59 5.66
CA TRP A 164 -20.99 -10.64 4.23
C TRP A 164 -20.99 -9.28 3.56
N ALA A 165 -21.86 -8.35 3.98
CA ALA A 165 -21.86 -6.97 3.48
C ALA A 165 -20.57 -6.24 3.89
N PHE A 166 -20.15 -6.42 5.14
CA PHE A 166 -18.86 -5.91 5.63
C PHE A 166 -17.67 -6.45 4.83
N ILE A 167 -17.58 -7.78 4.67
CA ILE A 167 -16.49 -8.43 3.93
C ILE A 167 -16.46 -7.90 2.48
N TRP A 168 -17.60 -7.88 1.80
CA TRP A 168 -17.69 -7.40 0.42
C TRP A 168 -17.24 -5.95 0.30
N TYR A 169 -17.69 -5.07 1.18
CA TYR A 169 -17.36 -3.65 1.15
C TYR A 169 -15.87 -3.41 1.35
N VAL A 170 -15.31 -3.97 2.43
CA VAL A 170 -13.90 -3.78 2.78
C VAL A 170 -12.99 -4.41 1.73
N ALA A 171 -13.32 -5.61 1.24
CA ALA A 171 -12.54 -6.27 0.19
C ALA A 171 -12.60 -5.49 -1.12
N SER A 172 -13.76 -4.96 -1.52
CA SER A 172 -13.91 -4.20 -2.77
C SER A 172 -13.12 -2.90 -2.77
N MET A 173 -13.14 -2.17 -1.65
CA MET A 173 -12.35 -0.95 -1.48
C MET A 173 -10.85 -1.26 -1.54
N ASN A 174 -10.39 -2.33 -0.89
CA ASN A 174 -8.98 -2.71 -0.88
C ASN A 174 -8.49 -3.34 -2.20
N LEU A 175 -9.37 -4.05 -2.91
CA LEU A 175 -9.14 -4.53 -4.27
C LEU A 175 -8.94 -3.33 -5.20
N THR A 176 -9.87 -2.38 -5.17
CA THR A 176 -9.81 -1.17 -6.00
C THR A 176 -8.53 -0.37 -5.72
N GLN A 177 -8.23 -0.11 -4.44
CA GLN A 177 -7.01 0.59 -4.06
C GLN A 177 -5.75 -0.19 -4.48
N GLY A 178 -5.71 -1.51 -4.28
CA GLY A 178 -4.59 -2.35 -4.67
C GLY A 178 -4.33 -2.37 -6.17
N ILE A 179 -5.39 -2.37 -6.99
CA ILE A 179 -5.29 -2.23 -8.45
C ILE A 179 -4.69 -0.88 -8.82
N ILE A 180 -5.19 0.21 -8.23
CA ILE A 180 -4.71 1.58 -8.51
C ILE A 180 -3.22 1.71 -8.12
N ASP A 181 -2.85 1.29 -6.92
CA ASP A 181 -1.48 1.34 -6.41
C ASP A 181 -0.50 0.65 -7.39
N VAL A 182 -0.85 -0.57 -7.80
CA VAL A 182 -0.05 -1.36 -8.73
C VAL A 182 -0.02 -0.73 -10.11
N ALA A 183 -1.17 -0.37 -10.68
CA ALA A 183 -1.26 0.11 -12.05
C ALA A 183 -0.49 1.41 -12.25
N VAL A 184 -0.66 2.38 -11.32
CA VAL A 184 0.04 3.66 -11.37
C VAL A 184 1.54 3.47 -11.19
N SER A 185 1.96 2.73 -10.15
CA SER A 185 3.38 2.52 -9.87
C SER A 185 4.09 1.76 -10.99
N TRP A 186 3.45 0.72 -11.54
CA TRP A 186 3.99 -0.07 -12.64
C TRP A 186 4.10 0.75 -13.93
N ALA A 187 3.07 1.56 -14.26
CA ALA A 187 3.10 2.44 -15.41
C ALA A 187 4.22 3.49 -15.29
N VAL A 188 4.36 4.13 -14.14
CA VAL A 188 5.42 5.12 -13.90
C VAL A 188 6.82 4.48 -13.94
N ALA A 189 7.01 3.33 -13.30
CA ALA A 189 8.31 2.66 -13.25
C ALA A 189 8.78 2.15 -14.62
N PHE A 190 7.92 1.46 -15.37
CA PHE A 190 8.32 0.72 -16.57
C PHE A 190 7.88 1.36 -17.88
N LYS A 191 6.64 1.89 -17.99
CA LYS A 191 6.19 2.60 -19.20
C LYS A 191 6.76 4.01 -19.27
N GLY A 192 6.82 4.70 -18.14
CA GLY A 192 7.45 6.02 -18.00
C GLY A 192 8.98 6.02 -18.09
N ARG A 193 9.60 4.84 -18.28
CA ARG A 193 11.06 4.66 -18.43
C ARG A 193 11.89 5.17 -17.24
N LEU A 194 11.28 5.42 -16.08
CA LEU A 194 12.00 5.88 -14.90
C LEU A 194 13.07 4.85 -14.46
N ALA A 195 12.76 3.55 -14.54
CA ALA A 195 13.71 2.49 -14.26
C ALA A 195 14.93 2.53 -15.20
N SER A 196 14.74 2.82 -16.49
CA SER A 196 15.85 2.91 -17.45
C SER A 196 16.64 4.21 -17.33
N LEU A 197 15.98 5.33 -17.00
CA LEU A 197 16.64 6.62 -16.77
C LEU A 197 17.58 6.57 -15.56
N LEU A 198 17.16 5.89 -14.49
CA LEU A 198 17.99 5.71 -13.29
C LEU A 198 19.10 4.68 -13.49
N ALA A 199 18.93 3.71 -14.39
CA ALA A 199 19.97 2.77 -14.79
C ALA A 199 21.01 3.38 -15.75
N GLY A 200 20.64 4.45 -16.46
CA GLY A 200 21.46 5.10 -17.49
C GLY A 200 22.27 6.32 -17.03
N GLN A 201 22.30 6.66 -15.74
CA GLN A 201 23.22 7.68 -15.25
C GLN A 201 24.61 7.07 -14.98
N PRO A 202 25.68 7.62 -15.56
CA PRO A 202 27.04 7.12 -15.39
C PRO A 202 27.49 7.06 -13.92
#